data_AF-D8V8Q9-F1
#
_entry.id   AF-D8V8Q9-F1
#
_cell.length_a   1.000
_cell.length_b   1.000
_cell.length_c   1.000
_cell.angle_alpha   90.00
_cell.angle_beta   90.00
_cell.angle_gamma   90.00
#
_symmetry.space_group_name_H-M   'P 1'
#
loop_
_entity.id
_entity.type
_entity.pdbx_description
1 polymer ?
#
loop_
_entity_poly.entity_id
_entity_poly.type
_entity_poly.pdbx_seq_one_letter_code
_entity_poly.pdbx_strand_id
1 'polypeptide(L)'
;MEEMNNNEDNEKEAFNRIIEKVKIPAELEDVIYRLKHHEYDNDNNYIYNKYKNINVNMKKNNGNFVTDNFVKKSWEISNGVLIPPRRKNLFLNIEKSDICKYKKNPKLFNDFIYSSAFTEVERLKNAYGEAKTKVAHSMKYSFADIGNIIKGDDMMKSPTSKYIEQIFKGTEYSGIDSETWWDMNKYHIWESMLCGYKQAGGDTKTNENCRFPDTDGVPQFLRWFQEWTETFCVTRQELYDEVRTKCATAECTNGRINESECTQACEKYQNYVLSKKTDMNSKDIYDAKFKTKWYHKTPPDYIKDKCNICDCISINDDKKKNPYDTMDIELRIYCE
;
A
#
# COMPACT_ATOMS: atom_id res chain seq x y z
N MET A 1 -36.75 -12.58 33.53
CA MET A 1 -36.22 -13.53 32.52
C MET A 1 -36.76 -13.25 31.10
N GLU A 2 -37.73 -12.33 30.94
CA GLU A 2 -38.24 -11.92 29.61
C GLU A 2 -37.53 -10.68 29.01
N GLU A 3 -36.80 -9.87 29.80
CA GLU A 3 -36.09 -8.69 29.27
C GLU A 3 -34.80 -9.02 28.50
N MET A 4 -34.21 -10.21 28.69
CA MET A 4 -32.99 -10.60 27.97
C MET A 4 -33.27 -11.11 26.54
N ASN A 5 -34.44 -11.72 26.30
CA ASN A 5 -34.79 -12.23 24.96
C ASN A 5 -35.12 -11.09 23.97
N ASN A 6 -35.74 -10.00 24.45
CA ASN A 6 -36.09 -8.86 23.59
C ASN A 6 -34.86 -8.10 23.07
N ASN A 7 -33.71 -8.18 23.74
CA ASN A 7 -32.50 -7.49 23.29
C ASN A 7 -31.74 -8.32 22.24
N GLU A 8 -31.69 -9.64 22.41
CA GLU A 8 -31.11 -10.55 21.41
C GLU A 8 -31.92 -10.57 20.10
N ASP A 9 -33.26 -10.52 20.19
CA ASP A 9 -34.13 -10.50 19.01
C ASP A 9 -34.02 -9.17 18.24
N ASN A 10 -33.88 -8.04 18.94
CA ASN A 10 -33.67 -6.73 18.31
C ASN A 10 -32.26 -6.60 17.68
N GLU A 11 -31.22 -7.16 18.31
CA GLU A 11 -29.87 -7.21 17.72
C GLU A 11 -29.81 -8.11 16.48
N LYS A 12 -30.50 -9.26 16.50
CA LYS A 12 -30.66 -10.12 15.32
C LYS A 12 -31.42 -9.42 14.20
N GLU A 13 -32.49 -8.70 14.51
CA GLU A 13 -33.27 -7.98 13.50
C GLU A 13 -32.47 -6.82 12.88
N ALA A 14 -31.69 -6.09 13.69
CA ALA A 14 -30.78 -5.05 13.21
C ALA A 14 -29.64 -5.63 12.35
N PHE A 15 -29.05 -6.75 12.78
CA PHE A 15 -27.99 -7.45 12.03
C PHE A 15 -28.50 -7.99 10.69
N ASN A 16 -29.70 -8.59 10.66
CA ASN A 16 -30.33 -9.10 9.44
C ASN A 16 -30.71 -7.96 8.47
N ARG A 17 -31.18 -6.81 8.98
CA ARG A 17 -31.43 -5.61 8.14
C ARG A 17 -30.15 -5.01 7.56
N ILE A 18 -29.01 -5.15 8.24
CA ILE A 18 -27.69 -4.74 7.72
C ILE A 18 -27.24 -5.72 6.62
N ILE A 19 -27.41 -7.02 6.83
CA ILE A 19 -27.11 -8.05 5.82
C ILE A 19 -28.00 -7.93 4.58
N GLU A 20 -29.30 -7.66 4.71
CA GLU A 20 -30.18 -7.52 3.54
C GLU A 20 -29.86 -6.29 2.68
N LYS A 21 -29.31 -5.23 3.29
CA LYS A 21 -28.90 -4.00 2.58
C LYS A 21 -27.51 -4.10 1.96
N VAL A 22 -26.67 -5.00 2.46
CA VAL A 22 -25.35 -5.30 1.91
C VAL A 22 -25.46 -6.64 1.21
N LYS A 23 -25.68 -6.68 -0.12
CA LYS A 23 -25.60 -7.95 -0.86
C LYS A 23 -24.16 -8.47 -0.79
N ILE A 24 -23.86 -9.26 0.24
CA ILE A 24 -22.60 -9.96 0.43
C ILE A 24 -22.64 -11.19 -0.48
N PRO A 25 -21.75 -11.31 -1.48
CA PRO A 25 -21.63 -12.53 -2.28
C PRO A 25 -21.48 -13.78 -1.39
N ALA A 26 -22.05 -14.91 -1.79
CA ALA A 26 -22.02 -16.17 -1.01
C ALA A 26 -20.60 -16.62 -0.61
N GLU A 27 -19.59 -16.18 -1.36
CA GLU A 27 -18.18 -16.47 -1.11
C GLU A 27 -17.56 -15.60 0.00
N LEU A 28 -18.18 -14.46 0.32
CA LEU A 28 -17.85 -13.60 1.46
C LEU A 28 -18.55 -14.01 2.74
N GLU A 29 -19.72 -14.62 2.65
CA GLU A 29 -20.35 -15.29 3.80
C GLU A 29 -19.44 -16.40 4.33
N ASP A 30 -18.72 -17.11 3.47
CA ASP A 30 -17.72 -18.13 3.84
C ASP A 30 -16.48 -17.52 4.54
N VAL A 31 -16.04 -16.33 4.14
CA VAL A 31 -14.95 -15.59 4.83
C VAL A 31 -15.40 -15.08 6.20
N ILE A 32 -16.62 -14.53 6.29
CA ILE A 32 -17.22 -14.07 7.54
C ILE A 32 -17.52 -15.26 8.49
N TYR A 33 -17.97 -16.39 7.95
CA TYR A 33 -18.20 -17.63 8.68
C TYR A 33 -16.89 -18.17 9.29
N ARG A 34 -15.80 -18.21 8.51
CA ARG A 34 -14.48 -18.67 8.98
C ARG A 34 -13.84 -17.73 10.00
N LEU A 35 -14.07 -16.42 9.89
CA LEU A 35 -13.67 -15.44 10.90
C LEU A 35 -14.44 -15.58 12.21
N LYS A 36 -15.75 -15.92 12.15
CA LYS A 36 -16.62 -16.10 13.33
C LYS A 36 -16.40 -17.43 14.07
N HIS A 37 -15.98 -18.49 13.38
CA HIS A 37 -15.88 -19.84 13.96
C HIS A 37 -14.44 -20.32 14.23
N HIS A 38 -13.43 -19.48 14.01
CA HIS A 38 -12.00 -19.83 14.20
C HIS A 38 -11.55 -21.13 13.50
N GLU A 39 -12.25 -21.56 12.44
CA GLU A 39 -11.90 -22.71 11.61
C GLU A 39 -10.80 -22.34 10.60
N TYR A 40 -9.63 -21.96 11.12
CA TYR A 40 -8.39 -22.00 10.34
C TYR A 40 -7.86 -23.43 10.37
N ASP A 41 -8.28 -24.26 9.41
CA ASP A 41 -7.72 -25.59 9.28
C ASP A 41 -6.21 -25.50 9.05
N ASN A 42 -5.44 -26.31 9.77
CA ASN A 42 -4.07 -26.02 10.15
C ASN A 42 -3.07 -25.91 8.97
N ASP A 43 -3.45 -26.36 7.76
CA ASP A 43 -2.58 -26.40 6.57
C ASP A 43 -3.05 -25.62 5.31
N ASN A 44 -4.33 -25.29 5.17
CA ASN A 44 -4.89 -24.43 4.10
C ASN A 44 -4.33 -24.68 2.67
N ASN A 45 -4.03 -25.94 2.33
CA ASN A 45 -3.35 -26.30 1.09
C ASN A 45 -4.23 -26.08 -0.15
N TYR A 46 -5.56 -26.20 -0.06
CA TYR A 46 -6.44 -26.07 -1.24
C TYR A 46 -6.41 -24.67 -1.85
N ILE A 47 -6.64 -23.63 -1.05
CA ILE A 47 -6.65 -22.22 -1.51
C ILE A 47 -5.27 -21.83 -2.03
N TYR A 48 -4.23 -22.17 -1.25
CA TYR A 48 -2.85 -21.95 -1.66
C TYR A 48 -2.53 -22.64 -2.99
N ASN A 49 -2.89 -23.93 -3.13
CA ASN A 49 -2.67 -24.69 -4.35
C ASN A 49 -3.47 -24.12 -5.53
N LYS A 50 -4.71 -23.64 -5.32
CA LYS A 50 -5.51 -22.99 -6.37
C LYS A 50 -4.77 -21.78 -6.96
N TYR A 51 -4.42 -20.80 -6.14
CA TYR A 51 -3.79 -19.57 -6.63
C TYR A 51 -2.35 -19.79 -7.09
N LYS A 52 -1.61 -20.71 -6.45
CA LYS A 52 -0.30 -21.16 -6.92
C LYS A 52 -0.39 -21.79 -8.31
N ASN A 53 -1.34 -22.69 -8.54
CA ASN A 53 -1.51 -23.35 -9.84
C ASN A 53 -1.92 -22.35 -10.92
N ILE A 54 -2.81 -21.39 -10.61
CA ILE A 54 -3.15 -20.27 -11.50
C ILE A 54 -1.89 -19.48 -11.86
N ASN A 55 -1.09 -19.07 -10.86
CA ASN A 55 0.15 -18.32 -11.09
C ASN A 55 1.15 -19.09 -11.97
N VAL A 56 1.39 -20.37 -11.66
CA VAL A 56 2.29 -21.24 -12.43
C VAL A 56 1.83 -21.39 -13.87
N ASN A 57 0.52 -21.54 -14.11
CA ASN A 57 -0.01 -21.67 -15.47
C ASN A 57 0.05 -20.36 -16.26
N MET A 58 -0.25 -19.23 -15.63
CA MET A 58 -0.21 -17.92 -16.28
C MET A 58 1.23 -17.45 -16.59
N LYS A 59 2.19 -17.75 -15.71
CA LYS A 59 3.62 -17.43 -15.94
C LYS A 59 4.24 -18.12 -17.15
N LYS A 60 3.70 -19.26 -17.61
CA LYS A 60 4.21 -19.93 -18.82
C LYS A 60 4.03 -19.07 -20.08
N ASN A 61 3.02 -18.21 -20.09
CA ASN A 61 2.61 -17.45 -21.27
C ASN A 61 2.76 -15.93 -21.11
N ASN A 62 3.07 -15.46 -19.89
CA ASN A 62 3.19 -14.03 -19.58
C ASN A 62 4.64 -13.70 -19.21
N GLY A 63 5.04 -12.44 -19.43
CA GLY A 63 6.34 -11.94 -18.98
C GLY A 63 6.50 -11.97 -17.46
N ASN A 64 7.74 -11.77 -17.01
CA ASN A 64 8.04 -11.67 -15.58
C ASN A 64 8.03 -10.20 -15.11
N PHE A 65 8.01 -9.99 -13.79
CA PHE A 65 8.10 -8.64 -13.22
C PHE A 65 9.44 -7.97 -13.56
N VAL A 66 9.42 -6.63 -13.61
CA VAL A 66 10.65 -5.85 -13.73
C VAL A 66 11.36 -5.86 -12.39
N THR A 67 12.59 -6.37 -12.36
CA THR A 67 13.44 -6.30 -11.18
C THR A 67 13.91 -4.87 -10.99
N ASP A 68 13.34 -4.19 -10.01
CA ASP A 68 13.71 -2.83 -9.70
C ASP A 68 13.83 -2.66 -8.19
N ASN A 69 15.01 -2.27 -7.72
CA ASN A 69 15.26 -2.07 -6.29
C ASN A 69 14.65 -0.75 -5.82
N PHE A 70 13.32 -0.64 -5.94
CA PHE A 70 12.56 0.60 -5.77
C PHE A 70 12.65 1.16 -4.36
N VAL A 71 13.01 0.33 -3.37
CA VAL A 71 13.23 0.74 -1.98
C VAL A 71 14.28 1.87 -1.88
N LYS A 72 15.21 1.94 -2.83
CA LYS A 72 16.27 2.98 -2.89
C LYS A 72 15.97 4.10 -3.89
N LYS A 73 14.82 4.07 -4.58
CA LYS A 73 14.50 5.04 -5.63
C LYS A 73 13.77 6.25 -5.06
N SER A 74 14.04 7.41 -5.65
CA SER A 74 13.28 8.63 -5.38
C SER A 74 11.86 8.54 -5.92
N TRP A 75 10.96 9.25 -5.27
CA TRP A 75 9.57 9.43 -5.72
C TRP A 75 9.54 10.34 -6.95
N GLU A 76 8.57 10.12 -7.82
CA GLU A 76 8.40 10.91 -9.05
C GLU A 76 7.17 11.82 -8.95
N ILE A 77 7.26 13.04 -9.45
CA ILE A 77 6.12 13.96 -9.49
C ILE A 77 5.51 13.93 -10.89
N SER A 78 4.22 13.62 -10.98
CA SER A 78 3.44 13.73 -12.22
C SER A 78 2.17 14.52 -11.98
N ASN A 79 2.01 15.64 -12.69
CA ASN A 79 0.86 16.56 -12.54
C ASN A 79 0.61 16.98 -11.07
N GLY A 80 1.69 17.21 -10.32
CA GLY A 80 1.64 17.61 -8.91
C GLY A 80 1.41 16.46 -7.91
N VAL A 81 1.19 15.23 -8.39
CA VAL A 81 1.02 14.04 -7.54
C VAL A 81 2.35 13.29 -7.41
N LEU A 82 2.72 12.97 -6.17
CA LEU A 82 3.83 12.07 -5.86
C LEU A 82 3.45 10.63 -6.17
N ILE A 83 4.16 9.99 -7.10
CA ILE A 83 3.99 8.60 -7.48
C ILE A 83 4.95 7.74 -6.65
N PRO A 84 4.45 6.76 -5.87
CA PRO A 84 5.29 5.84 -5.13
C PRO A 84 6.21 5.04 -6.07
N PRO A 85 7.51 4.89 -5.75
CA PRO A 85 8.40 4.01 -6.51
C PRO A 85 7.87 2.58 -6.64
N ARG A 86 7.19 2.08 -5.60
CA ARG A 86 6.51 0.78 -5.61
C ARG A 86 5.46 0.68 -6.72
N ARG A 87 4.64 1.71 -6.91
CA ARG A 87 3.56 1.75 -7.93
C ARG A 87 4.11 1.71 -9.35
N LYS A 88 5.25 2.35 -9.62
CA LYS A 88 5.80 2.54 -10.97
C LYS A 88 5.94 1.23 -11.76
N ASN A 89 6.45 0.19 -11.10
CA ASN A 89 6.66 -1.13 -11.69
C ASN A 89 5.74 -2.20 -11.06
N LEU A 90 4.61 -1.78 -10.49
CA LEU A 90 3.57 -2.70 -10.03
C LEU A 90 3.20 -3.66 -11.15
N PHE A 91 3.20 -4.97 -10.85
CA PHE A 91 3.02 -6.00 -11.87
C PHE A 91 1.56 -6.18 -12.29
N LEU A 92 1.08 -5.30 -13.16
CA LEU A 92 -0.22 -5.41 -13.81
C LEU A 92 -0.16 -4.71 -15.17
N ASN A 93 0.25 -5.44 -16.21
CA ASN A 93 0.33 -4.91 -17.57
C ASN A 93 -0.48 -5.77 -18.54
N ILE A 94 -1.45 -5.15 -19.21
CA ILE A 94 -2.23 -5.77 -20.27
C ILE A 94 -1.77 -5.17 -21.58
N GLU A 95 -1.47 -6.01 -22.57
CA GLU A 95 -1.15 -5.54 -23.91
C GLU A 95 -2.40 -5.33 -24.76
N LYS A 96 -2.31 -4.47 -25.76
CA LYS A 96 -3.43 -4.21 -26.69
C LYS A 96 -3.90 -5.49 -27.40
N SER A 97 -2.97 -6.40 -27.69
CA SER A 97 -3.21 -7.71 -28.29
C SER A 97 -4.07 -8.63 -27.41
N ASP A 98 -3.99 -8.51 -26.08
CA ASP A 98 -4.71 -9.36 -25.14
C ASP A 98 -6.18 -8.96 -24.94
N ILE A 99 -6.58 -7.75 -25.35
CA ILE A 99 -7.95 -7.24 -25.12
C ILE A 99 -9.00 -8.23 -25.63
N CYS A 100 -8.88 -8.69 -26.88
CA CYS A 100 -9.85 -9.62 -27.47
C CYS A 100 -9.88 -10.99 -26.77
N LYS A 101 -8.73 -11.45 -26.25
CA LYS A 101 -8.58 -12.72 -25.52
C LYS A 101 -9.31 -12.65 -24.18
N TYR A 102 -9.07 -11.62 -23.39
CA TYR A 102 -9.74 -11.43 -22.08
C TYR A 102 -11.22 -11.04 -22.22
N LYS A 103 -11.57 -10.33 -23.30
CA LYS A 103 -12.96 -9.97 -23.63
C LYS A 103 -13.86 -11.18 -23.90
N LYS A 104 -13.31 -12.26 -24.47
CA LYS A 104 -14.04 -13.49 -24.81
C LYS A 104 -13.98 -14.57 -23.73
N ASN A 105 -13.14 -14.42 -22.73
CA ASN A 105 -12.92 -15.44 -21.70
C ASN A 105 -12.73 -14.79 -20.33
N PRO A 106 -13.83 -14.54 -19.59
CA PRO A 106 -13.78 -13.94 -18.26
C PRO A 106 -12.94 -14.73 -17.26
N LYS A 107 -12.99 -16.06 -17.31
CA LYS A 107 -12.15 -16.90 -16.44
C LYS A 107 -10.66 -16.63 -16.66
N LEU A 108 -10.23 -16.51 -17.92
CA LEU A 108 -8.83 -16.24 -18.24
C LEU A 108 -8.40 -14.83 -17.81
N PHE A 109 -9.30 -13.84 -17.86
CA PHE A 109 -9.06 -12.52 -17.29
C PHE A 109 -8.92 -12.57 -15.77
N ASN A 110 -9.80 -13.28 -15.07
CA ASN A 110 -9.72 -13.47 -13.62
C ASN A 110 -8.39 -14.14 -13.23
N ASP A 111 -8.03 -15.25 -13.91
CA ASP A 111 -6.78 -15.97 -13.69
C ASP A 111 -5.55 -15.07 -13.92
N PHE A 112 -5.61 -14.17 -14.92
CA PHE A 112 -4.57 -13.17 -15.16
C PHE A 112 -4.43 -12.20 -13.99
N ILE A 113 -5.52 -11.59 -13.52
CA ILE A 113 -5.49 -10.64 -12.42
C ILE A 113 -4.99 -11.30 -11.13
N TYR A 114 -5.45 -12.51 -10.81
CA TYR A 114 -5.00 -13.26 -9.64
C TYR A 114 -3.50 -13.59 -9.73
N SER A 115 -3.04 -14.04 -10.90
CA SER A 115 -1.63 -14.29 -11.14
C SER A 115 -0.79 -13.02 -11.03
N SER A 116 -1.28 -11.89 -11.53
CA SER A 116 -0.59 -10.59 -11.45
C SER A 116 -0.43 -10.15 -10.00
N ALA A 117 -1.49 -10.24 -9.20
CA ALA A 117 -1.45 -9.91 -7.78
C ALA A 117 -0.47 -10.82 -7.01
N PHE A 118 -0.45 -12.12 -7.32
CA PHE A 118 0.52 -13.07 -6.75
C PHE A 118 1.96 -12.67 -7.09
N THR A 119 2.24 -12.44 -8.38
CA THR A 119 3.58 -12.08 -8.88
C THR A 119 4.05 -10.72 -8.36
N GLU A 120 3.14 -9.77 -8.14
CA GLU A 120 3.47 -8.50 -7.48
C GLU A 120 4.06 -8.73 -6.08
N VAL A 121 3.56 -9.72 -5.32
CA VAL A 121 4.15 -10.04 -4.01
C VAL A 121 5.56 -10.61 -4.13
N GLU A 122 5.83 -11.41 -5.16
CA GLU A 122 7.19 -11.87 -5.44
C GLU A 122 8.14 -10.71 -5.77
N ARG A 123 7.66 -9.73 -6.53
CA ARG A 123 8.42 -8.49 -6.81
C ARG A 123 8.68 -7.71 -5.53
N LEU A 124 7.68 -7.55 -4.66
CA LEU A 124 7.84 -6.90 -3.35
C LEU A 124 8.87 -7.64 -2.47
N LYS A 125 8.81 -8.98 -2.41
CA LYS A 125 9.80 -9.81 -1.71
C LYS A 125 11.20 -9.61 -2.28
N ASN A 126 11.34 -9.54 -3.60
CA ASN A 126 12.63 -9.29 -4.23
C ASN A 126 13.21 -7.92 -3.85
N ALA A 127 12.38 -6.89 -3.77
CA ALA A 127 12.81 -5.53 -3.42
C ALA A 127 13.14 -5.37 -1.93
N TYR A 128 12.34 -5.96 -1.03
CA TYR A 128 12.52 -5.84 0.43
C TYR A 128 13.40 -6.93 1.07
N GLY A 129 13.77 -7.97 0.31
CA GLY A 129 14.59 -9.06 0.82
C GLY A 129 13.94 -9.78 2.01
N GLU A 130 14.66 -9.99 3.10
CA GLU A 130 14.16 -10.68 4.29
C GLU A 130 13.24 -9.85 5.19
N ALA A 131 12.96 -8.59 4.86
CA ALA A 131 12.06 -7.72 5.62
C ALA A 131 10.57 -8.08 5.39
N LYS A 132 10.15 -9.25 5.89
CA LYS A 132 8.81 -9.82 5.69
C LYS A 132 7.66 -8.90 6.13
N THR A 133 7.86 -8.10 7.17
CA THR A 133 6.86 -7.11 7.64
C THR A 133 6.69 -5.96 6.64
N LYS A 134 7.80 -5.44 6.08
CA LYS A 134 7.78 -4.41 5.02
C LYS A 134 7.09 -4.92 3.74
N VAL A 135 7.28 -6.19 3.40
CA VAL A 135 6.55 -6.84 2.29
C VAL A 135 5.05 -6.85 2.57
N ALA A 136 4.61 -7.38 3.71
CA ALA A 136 3.20 -7.48 4.07
C ALA A 136 2.50 -6.10 4.13
N HIS A 137 3.18 -5.09 4.67
CA HIS A 137 2.69 -3.72 4.69
C HIS A 137 2.51 -3.16 3.27
N SER A 138 3.53 -3.33 2.41
CA SER A 138 3.51 -2.85 1.02
C SER A 138 2.47 -3.56 0.15
N MET A 139 2.10 -4.80 0.47
CA MET A 139 1.03 -5.53 -0.21
C MET A 139 -0.31 -4.79 -0.12
N LYS A 140 -0.62 -4.15 1.00
CA LYS A 140 -1.88 -3.40 1.19
C LYS A 140 -1.98 -2.22 0.21
N TYR A 141 -0.86 -1.55 -0.05
CA TYR A 141 -0.79 -0.46 -1.02
C TYR A 141 -0.89 -0.97 -2.46
N SER A 142 -0.14 -2.03 -2.81
CA SER A 142 -0.24 -2.65 -4.15
C SER A 142 -1.62 -3.21 -4.43
N PHE A 143 -2.28 -3.82 -3.46
CA PHE A 143 -3.66 -4.31 -3.57
C PHE A 143 -4.63 -3.19 -3.96
N ALA A 144 -4.60 -2.07 -3.23
CA ALA A 144 -5.51 -0.96 -3.48
C ALA A 144 -5.21 -0.28 -4.83
N ASP A 145 -3.93 -0.20 -5.23
CA ASP A 145 -3.55 0.31 -6.55
C ASP A 145 -3.99 -0.61 -7.70
N ILE A 146 -3.95 -1.94 -7.53
CA ILE A 146 -4.56 -2.88 -8.48
C ILE A 146 -6.05 -2.55 -8.64
N GLY A 147 -6.75 -2.28 -7.53
CA GLY A 147 -8.14 -1.86 -7.54
C GLY A 147 -8.36 -0.58 -8.36
N ASN A 148 -7.52 0.45 -8.18
CA ASN A 148 -7.66 1.67 -8.97
C ASN A 148 -7.34 1.49 -10.45
N ILE A 149 -6.37 0.62 -10.79
CA ILE A 149 -6.06 0.31 -12.19
C ILE A 149 -7.28 -0.34 -12.86
N ILE A 150 -7.96 -1.25 -12.17
CA ILE A 150 -9.15 -1.97 -12.64
C ILE A 150 -10.36 -1.04 -12.76
N LYS A 151 -10.64 -0.25 -11.71
CA LYS A 151 -11.74 0.73 -11.69
C LYS A 151 -11.52 1.89 -12.67
N GLY A 152 -10.27 2.16 -13.04
CA GLY A 152 -9.91 3.19 -14.02
C GLY A 152 -9.68 4.58 -13.43
N ASP A 153 -9.51 4.67 -12.11
CA ASP A 153 -9.25 5.90 -11.36
C ASP A 153 -7.80 5.97 -10.81
N ASP A 154 -6.90 5.12 -11.31
CA ASP A 154 -5.46 5.19 -11.02
C ASP A 154 -4.84 6.48 -11.59
N MET A 155 -4.10 7.20 -10.75
CA MET A 155 -3.51 8.49 -11.08
C MET A 155 -2.21 8.36 -11.90
N MET A 156 -1.59 7.17 -11.96
CA MET A 156 -0.41 6.95 -12.80
C MET A 156 -0.86 6.65 -14.23
N LYS A 157 -0.47 7.49 -15.18
CA LYS A 157 -0.83 7.29 -16.59
C LYS A 157 -0.27 5.95 -17.11
N SER A 158 -1.18 5.01 -17.39
CA SER A 158 -0.88 3.75 -18.06
C SER A 158 -2.01 3.40 -19.03
N PRO A 159 -1.73 2.78 -20.20
CA PRO A 159 -2.79 2.29 -21.08
C PRO A 159 -3.60 1.14 -20.47
N THR A 160 -3.11 0.48 -19.41
CA THR A 160 -3.74 -0.70 -18.80
C THR A 160 -5.19 -0.46 -18.40
N SER A 161 -5.51 0.63 -17.68
CA SER A 161 -6.89 0.94 -17.28
C SER A 161 -7.83 1.08 -18.47
N LYS A 162 -7.36 1.74 -19.54
CA LYS A 162 -8.12 1.90 -20.79
C LYS A 162 -8.34 0.57 -21.51
N TYR A 163 -7.41 -0.36 -21.41
CA TYR A 163 -7.57 -1.71 -21.99
C TYR A 163 -8.53 -2.56 -21.16
N ILE A 164 -8.47 -2.47 -19.83
CA ILE A 164 -9.45 -3.09 -18.94
C ILE A 164 -10.86 -2.59 -19.25
N GLU A 165 -11.04 -1.28 -19.39
CA GLU A 165 -12.33 -0.69 -19.79
C GLU A 165 -12.85 -1.27 -21.12
N GLN A 166 -11.97 -1.53 -22.09
CA GLN A 166 -12.35 -2.16 -23.37
C GLN A 166 -12.68 -3.65 -23.25
N ILE A 167 -12.07 -4.37 -22.31
CA ILE A 167 -12.38 -5.78 -22.01
C ILE A 167 -13.83 -5.87 -21.49
N PHE A 168 -14.22 -4.99 -20.57
CA PHE A 168 -15.58 -4.95 -20.01
C PHE A 168 -16.67 -4.53 -21.01
N LYS A 169 -16.31 -3.98 -22.18
CA LYS A 169 -17.25 -3.76 -23.30
C LYS A 169 -17.56 -5.06 -24.08
N GLY A 170 -17.30 -6.23 -23.48
CA GLY A 170 -17.54 -7.56 -24.04
C GLY A 170 -18.95 -8.08 -23.77
N THR A 171 -19.46 -8.89 -24.67
CA THR A 171 -20.75 -9.57 -24.50
C THR A 171 -20.74 -10.47 -23.27
N GLU A 172 -19.61 -11.10 -22.97
CA GLU A 172 -19.41 -11.94 -21.78
C GLU A 172 -19.44 -11.17 -20.45
N TYR A 173 -19.37 -9.83 -20.50
CA TYR A 173 -19.45 -8.94 -19.33
C TYR A 173 -20.74 -8.12 -19.32
N SER A 174 -21.77 -8.54 -20.07
CA SER A 174 -23.04 -7.82 -20.13
C SER A 174 -23.63 -7.65 -18.73
N GLY A 175 -23.83 -6.40 -18.31
CA GLY A 175 -24.37 -6.06 -16.99
C GLY A 175 -23.35 -6.04 -15.85
N ILE A 176 -22.06 -6.24 -16.13
CA ILE A 176 -20.97 -6.18 -15.13
C ILE A 176 -19.92 -5.17 -15.61
N ASP A 177 -19.80 -4.05 -14.91
CA ASP A 177 -18.71 -3.09 -15.11
C ASP A 177 -17.47 -3.44 -14.27
N SER A 178 -16.39 -2.67 -14.45
CA SER A 178 -15.12 -2.92 -13.75
C SER A 178 -15.20 -2.71 -12.24
N GLU A 179 -16.07 -1.81 -11.77
CA GLU A 179 -16.27 -1.53 -10.34
C GLU A 179 -17.03 -2.69 -9.67
N THR A 180 -18.14 -3.14 -10.28
CA THR A 180 -18.89 -4.32 -9.84
C THR A 180 -18.00 -5.56 -9.86
N TRP A 181 -17.20 -5.75 -10.91
CA TRP A 181 -16.26 -6.86 -10.99
C TRP A 181 -15.21 -6.78 -9.88
N TRP A 182 -14.66 -5.59 -9.59
CA TRP A 182 -13.71 -5.42 -8.50
C TRP A 182 -14.32 -5.84 -7.16
N ASP A 183 -15.53 -5.39 -6.84
CA ASP A 183 -16.20 -5.74 -5.59
C ASP A 183 -16.45 -7.24 -5.44
N MET A 184 -16.74 -7.94 -6.53
CA MET A 184 -16.89 -9.40 -6.55
C MET A 184 -15.56 -10.14 -6.38
N ASN A 185 -14.44 -9.61 -6.89
CA ASN A 185 -13.19 -10.36 -7.01
C ASN A 185 -12.08 -9.90 -6.04
N LYS A 186 -12.22 -8.75 -5.37
CA LYS A 186 -11.17 -8.17 -4.51
C LYS A 186 -10.71 -9.10 -3.39
N TYR A 187 -11.58 -9.94 -2.85
CA TYR A 187 -11.21 -10.94 -1.85
C TYR A 187 -10.34 -12.04 -2.43
N HIS A 188 -10.66 -12.54 -3.63
CA HIS A 188 -9.81 -13.51 -4.32
C HIS A 188 -8.44 -12.92 -4.70
N ILE A 189 -8.41 -11.65 -5.08
CA ILE A 189 -7.16 -10.94 -5.36
C ILE A 189 -6.30 -10.87 -4.10
N TRP A 190 -6.89 -10.50 -2.95
CA TRP A 190 -6.18 -10.49 -1.67
C TRP A 190 -5.68 -11.88 -1.27
N GLU A 191 -6.52 -12.92 -1.38
CA GLU A 191 -6.11 -14.31 -1.11
C GLU A 191 -4.95 -14.75 -2.01
N SER A 192 -4.96 -14.37 -3.29
CA SER A 192 -3.86 -14.63 -4.21
C SER A 192 -2.56 -13.95 -3.76
N MET A 193 -2.64 -12.71 -3.27
CA MET A 193 -1.50 -12.00 -2.69
C MET A 193 -1.00 -12.68 -1.40
N LEU A 194 -1.89 -13.13 -0.51
CA LEU A 194 -1.52 -13.88 0.69
C LEU A 194 -0.82 -15.21 0.34
N CYS A 195 -1.26 -15.89 -0.71
CA CYS A 195 -0.59 -17.09 -1.21
C CYS A 195 0.82 -16.77 -1.73
N GLY A 196 0.99 -15.66 -2.45
CA GLY A 196 2.30 -15.15 -2.86
C GLY A 196 3.21 -14.85 -1.67
N TYR A 197 2.67 -14.25 -0.61
CA TYR A 197 3.40 -13.95 0.62
C TYR A 197 3.83 -15.21 1.38
N LYS A 198 2.93 -16.20 1.49
CA LYS A 198 3.25 -17.53 2.06
C LYS A 198 4.36 -18.21 1.26
N GLN A 199 4.29 -18.16 -0.08
CA GLN A 199 5.33 -18.71 -0.95
C GLN A 199 6.68 -18.00 -0.79
N ALA A 200 6.66 -16.70 -0.50
CA ALA A 200 7.84 -15.90 -0.17
C ALA A 200 8.39 -16.15 1.25
N GLY A 201 7.83 -17.12 2.00
CA GLY A 201 8.23 -17.48 3.36
C GLY A 201 7.64 -16.58 4.45
N GLY A 202 6.62 -15.79 4.12
CA GLY A 202 5.86 -14.98 5.07
C GLY A 202 4.87 -15.81 5.89
N ASP A 203 4.60 -15.40 7.13
CA ASP A 203 3.53 -15.97 7.95
C ASP A 203 2.27 -15.13 7.84
N THR A 204 1.18 -15.73 7.34
CA THR A 204 -0.13 -15.08 7.21
C THR A 204 -1.03 -15.25 8.43
N LYS A 205 -0.69 -16.17 9.36
CA LYS A 205 -1.55 -16.50 10.51
C LYS A 205 -1.43 -15.45 11.61
N THR A 206 -0.20 -15.08 11.97
CA THR A 206 0.08 -14.18 13.09
C THR A 206 0.30 -12.73 12.68
N ASN A 207 0.59 -12.49 11.39
CA ASN A 207 0.88 -11.14 10.91
C ASN A 207 -0.41 -10.34 10.71
N GLU A 208 -0.62 -9.32 11.55
CA GLU A 208 -1.75 -8.41 11.45
C GLU A 208 -1.83 -7.68 10.09
N ASN A 209 -0.70 -7.54 9.39
CA ASN A 209 -0.67 -6.97 8.04
C ASN A 209 -1.28 -7.89 6.98
N CYS A 210 -1.59 -9.15 7.30
CA CYS A 210 -2.24 -10.09 6.39
C CYS A 210 -3.78 -10.09 6.51
N ARG A 211 -4.36 -9.27 7.40
CA ARG A 211 -5.81 -9.05 7.42
C ARG A 211 -6.26 -8.30 6.17
N PHE A 212 -7.52 -8.49 5.77
CA PHE A 212 -8.07 -7.80 4.59
C PHE A 212 -7.89 -6.29 4.75
N PRO A 213 -7.31 -5.60 3.76
CA PRO A 213 -6.93 -4.22 3.93
C PRO A 213 -8.16 -3.30 3.87
N ASP A 214 -8.19 -2.33 4.78
CA ASP A 214 -9.16 -1.23 4.82
C ASP A 214 -8.84 -0.11 3.82
N THR A 215 -7.81 -0.30 2.98
CA THR A 215 -7.28 0.70 2.05
C THR A 215 -8.10 0.88 0.77
N ASP A 216 -8.92 -0.11 0.35
CA ASP A 216 -9.68 -0.06 -0.93
C ASP A 216 -10.70 1.09 -0.99
N GLY A 217 -11.22 1.55 0.16
CA GLY A 217 -12.14 2.69 0.26
C GLY A 217 -11.45 4.06 0.44
N VAL A 218 -10.13 4.08 0.66
CA VAL A 218 -9.38 5.32 0.89
C VAL A 218 -8.93 5.89 -0.45
N PRO A 219 -9.19 7.16 -0.79
CA PRO A 219 -8.72 7.77 -2.03
C PRO A 219 -7.22 7.55 -2.28
N GLN A 220 -6.85 7.17 -3.51
CA GLN A 220 -5.47 6.78 -3.85
C GLN A 220 -4.43 7.85 -3.46
N PHE A 221 -4.74 9.13 -3.66
CA PHE A 221 -3.86 10.23 -3.27
C PHE A 221 -3.52 10.20 -1.77
N LEU A 222 -4.50 9.96 -0.91
CA LEU A 222 -4.28 9.91 0.54
C LEU A 222 -3.45 8.69 0.94
N ARG A 223 -3.60 7.57 0.22
CA ARG A 223 -2.79 6.37 0.47
C ARG A 223 -1.34 6.56 0.03
N TRP A 224 -1.10 7.16 -1.14
CA TRP A 224 0.25 7.48 -1.59
C TRP A 224 0.92 8.52 -0.69
N PHE A 225 0.14 9.48 -0.18
CA PHE A 225 0.64 10.45 0.80
C PHE A 225 0.99 9.79 2.14
N GLN A 226 0.21 8.81 2.59
CA GLN A 226 0.53 8.00 3.75
C GLN A 226 1.78 7.14 3.53
N GLU A 227 1.88 6.43 2.40
CA GLU A 227 3.06 5.62 2.03
C GLU A 227 4.33 6.48 1.97
N TRP A 228 4.22 7.71 1.44
CA TRP A 228 5.32 8.68 1.43
C TRP A 228 5.73 9.08 2.83
N THR A 229 4.75 9.39 3.69
CA THR A 229 5.03 9.82 5.07
C THR A 229 5.68 8.70 5.89
N GLU A 230 5.18 7.47 5.78
CA GLU A 230 5.78 6.30 6.43
C GLU A 230 7.24 6.11 5.98
N THR A 231 7.48 6.17 4.67
CA THR A 231 8.84 6.06 4.10
C THR A 231 9.73 7.20 4.59
N PHE A 232 9.21 8.43 4.60
CA PHE A 232 9.92 9.61 5.07
C PHE A 232 10.33 9.48 6.53
N CYS A 233 9.39 9.12 7.41
CA CYS A 233 9.65 9.01 8.84
C CYS A 233 10.64 7.89 9.17
N VAL A 234 10.50 6.72 8.52
CA VAL A 234 11.43 5.60 8.75
C VAL A 234 12.85 5.97 8.29
N THR A 235 13.03 6.48 7.08
CA THR A 235 14.38 6.83 6.58
C THR A 235 14.97 8.02 7.33
N ARG A 236 14.17 9.02 7.69
CA ARG A 236 14.63 10.14 8.52
C ARG A 236 15.14 9.64 9.87
N GLN A 237 14.45 8.70 10.50
CA GLN A 237 14.88 8.11 11.77
C GLN A 237 16.15 7.27 11.61
N GLU A 238 16.27 6.45 10.55
CA GLU A 238 17.49 5.68 10.26
C GLU A 238 18.72 6.60 10.09
N LEU A 239 18.57 7.72 9.37
CA LEU A 239 19.63 8.72 9.20
C LEU A 239 19.94 9.47 10.49
N TYR A 240 18.93 9.75 11.31
CA TYR A 240 19.11 10.35 12.63
C TYR A 240 19.94 9.44 13.56
N ASP A 241 19.63 8.15 13.57
CA ASP A 241 20.37 7.16 14.35
C ASP A 241 21.82 6.98 13.83
N GLU A 242 22.04 7.11 12.51
CA GLU A 242 23.39 7.17 11.92
C GLU A 242 24.18 8.37 12.44
N VAL A 243 23.60 9.58 12.43
CA VAL A 243 24.23 10.78 13.00
C VAL A 243 24.57 10.56 14.47
N ARG A 244 23.61 10.09 15.28
CA ARG A 244 23.84 9.83 16.71
C ARG A 244 25.00 8.87 16.95
N THR A 245 25.09 7.81 16.15
CA THR A 245 26.14 6.80 16.33
C THR A 245 27.49 7.31 15.88
N LYS A 246 27.56 8.00 14.73
CA LYS A 246 28.81 8.49 14.12
C LYS A 246 29.35 9.74 14.78
N CYS A 247 28.51 10.51 15.46
CA CYS A 247 28.92 11.71 16.19
C CYS A 247 29.12 11.47 17.69
N ALA A 248 28.88 10.26 18.21
CA ALA A 248 28.98 9.96 19.64
C ALA A 248 30.38 10.21 20.23
N THR A 249 31.43 10.06 19.42
CA THR A 249 32.83 10.28 19.80
C THR A 249 33.42 11.56 19.23
N ALA A 250 32.62 12.37 18.52
CA ALA A 250 33.11 13.54 17.84
C ALA A 250 33.46 14.65 18.83
N GLU A 251 34.68 15.17 18.74
CA GLU A 251 35.09 16.34 19.49
C GLU A 251 34.97 17.60 18.62
N CYS A 252 34.17 18.56 19.07
CA CYS A 252 34.10 19.89 18.46
C CYS A 252 35.25 20.75 18.95
N THR A 253 36.26 20.98 18.11
CA THR A 253 37.37 21.89 18.41
C THR A 253 37.24 23.16 17.57
N ASN A 254 37.16 24.33 18.21
CA ASN A 254 37.03 25.63 17.53
C ASN A 254 35.86 25.72 16.51
N GLY A 255 34.73 25.08 16.82
CA GLY A 255 33.55 25.06 15.95
C GLY A 255 33.71 24.20 14.70
N ARG A 256 34.66 23.26 14.70
CA ARG A 256 34.80 22.24 13.64
C ARG A 256 34.83 20.85 14.25
N ILE A 257 34.13 19.94 13.59
CA ILE A 257 34.25 18.50 13.82
C ILE A 257 35.44 17.97 13.05
N ASN A 258 36.35 17.32 13.75
CA ASN A 258 37.51 16.65 13.16
C ASN A 258 37.21 15.20 12.72
N GLU A 259 36.00 14.71 12.95
CA GLU A 259 35.53 13.37 12.58
C GLU A 259 34.75 13.39 11.27
N SER A 260 35.40 12.96 10.19
CA SER A 260 34.82 12.98 8.83
C SER A 260 33.55 12.14 8.69
N GLU A 261 33.41 11.07 9.47
CA GLU A 261 32.22 10.22 9.46
C GLU A 261 30.98 10.93 10.03
N CYS A 262 31.16 11.74 11.09
CA CYS A 262 30.08 12.54 11.66
C CYS A 262 29.60 13.61 10.67
N THR A 263 30.52 14.35 10.06
CA THR A 263 30.17 15.37 9.03
C THR A 263 29.40 14.75 7.87
N GLN A 264 29.85 13.60 7.36
CA GLN A 264 29.15 12.90 6.27
C GLN A 264 27.74 12.43 6.69
N ALA A 265 27.56 11.96 7.93
CA ALA A 265 26.24 11.59 8.43
C ALA A 265 25.30 12.80 8.52
N CYS A 266 25.79 13.94 9.03
CA CYS A 266 25.06 15.20 9.07
C CYS A 266 24.62 15.65 7.67
N GLU A 267 25.54 15.66 6.70
CA GLU A 267 25.25 16.02 5.31
C GLU A 267 24.20 15.09 4.67
N LYS A 268 24.30 13.77 4.89
CA LYS A 268 23.30 12.81 4.40
C LYS A 268 21.91 13.10 4.96
N TYR A 269 21.79 13.32 6.27
CA TYR A 269 20.53 13.68 6.92
C TYR A 269 19.95 14.97 6.33
N GLN A 270 20.79 16.01 6.23
CA GLN A 270 20.38 17.32 5.72
C GLN A 270 19.89 17.23 4.27
N ASN A 271 20.67 16.59 3.40
CA ASN A 271 20.34 16.40 2.00
C ASN A 271 19.04 15.61 1.83
N TYR A 272 18.83 14.57 2.65
CA TYR A 272 17.59 13.81 2.64
C TYR A 272 16.39 14.69 2.99
N VAL A 273 16.41 15.37 4.14
CA VAL A 273 15.28 16.22 4.59
C VAL A 273 15.01 17.35 3.60
N LEU A 274 16.05 18.02 3.07
CA LEU A 274 15.89 19.07 2.06
C LEU A 274 15.28 18.55 0.76
N SER A 275 15.71 17.38 0.30
CA SER A 275 15.14 16.76 -0.91
C SER A 275 13.65 16.43 -0.78
N LYS A 276 13.16 16.27 0.45
CA LYS A 276 11.76 15.96 0.75
C LYS A 276 10.87 17.18 0.96
N LYS A 277 11.44 18.35 1.21
CA LYS A 277 10.67 19.61 1.22
C LYS A 277 10.06 19.94 -0.13
N THR A 278 10.75 19.62 -1.23
CA THR A 278 10.22 19.83 -2.59
C THR A 278 9.08 18.87 -2.94
N ASP A 279 9.00 17.71 -2.28
CA ASP A 279 7.93 16.72 -2.43
C ASP A 279 6.62 17.21 -1.75
N MET A 280 6.69 18.15 -0.80
CA MET A 280 5.53 18.69 -0.06
C MET A 280 4.59 19.60 -0.88
N ASN A 281 4.84 19.81 -2.18
CA ASN A 281 3.87 20.39 -3.13
C ASN A 281 2.55 19.58 -3.20
N SER A 282 2.54 18.36 -2.67
CA SER A 282 1.34 17.55 -2.42
C SER A 282 0.30 18.25 -1.52
N LYS A 283 0.73 19.20 -0.68
CA LYS A 283 -0.14 19.98 0.21
C LYS A 283 -1.22 20.76 -0.56
N ASP A 284 -0.88 21.33 -1.70
CA ASP A 284 -1.83 22.10 -2.49
C ASP A 284 -2.96 21.21 -3.04
N ILE A 285 -2.63 19.99 -3.48
CA ILE A 285 -3.62 19.00 -3.91
C ILE A 285 -4.49 18.55 -2.74
N TYR A 286 -3.87 18.29 -1.57
CA TYR A 286 -4.61 17.95 -0.36
C TYR A 286 -5.60 19.05 0.01
N ASP A 287 -5.12 20.29 0.09
CA ASP A 287 -5.91 21.44 0.50
C ASP A 287 -7.06 21.73 -0.48
N ALA A 288 -6.82 21.60 -1.78
CA ALA A 288 -7.83 21.81 -2.81
C ALA A 288 -8.92 20.73 -2.85
N LYS A 289 -8.58 19.45 -2.59
CA LYS A 289 -9.50 18.32 -2.85
C LYS A 289 -10.03 17.61 -1.60
N PHE A 290 -9.32 17.70 -0.48
CA PHE A 290 -9.54 16.81 0.67
C PHE A 290 -9.77 17.56 1.99
N LYS A 291 -9.18 18.75 2.18
CA LYS A 291 -9.27 19.50 3.45
C LYS A 291 -10.70 19.74 3.93
N THR A 292 -11.60 20.19 3.05
CA THR A 292 -13.02 20.40 3.40
C THR A 292 -13.75 19.09 3.71
N LYS A 293 -13.42 18.01 3.01
CA LYS A 293 -14.02 16.68 3.22
C LYS A 293 -13.61 16.04 4.55
N TRP A 294 -12.45 16.41 5.08
CA TRP A 294 -11.88 15.84 6.31
C TRP A 294 -11.86 16.86 7.46
N TYR A 295 -12.97 17.58 7.65
CA TYR A 295 -13.17 18.49 8.79
C TYR A 295 -12.09 19.56 8.95
N HIS A 296 -11.57 20.07 7.83
CA HIS A 296 -10.54 21.10 7.77
C HIS A 296 -9.19 20.71 8.42
N LYS A 297 -8.95 19.40 8.64
CA LYS A 297 -7.65 18.90 9.11
C LYS A 297 -6.54 19.26 8.14
N THR A 298 -5.37 19.59 8.67
CA THR A 298 -4.17 19.75 7.85
C THR A 298 -3.65 18.37 7.39
N PRO A 299 -2.83 18.28 6.34
CA PRO A 299 -2.27 17.00 5.93
C PRO A 299 -1.54 16.25 7.07
N PRO A 300 -0.70 16.91 7.91
CA PRO A 300 -0.12 16.26 9.09
C PRO A 300 -1.15 15.71 10.08
N ASP A 301 -2.21 16.46 10.37
CA ASP A 301 -3.25 16.03 11.33
C ASP A 301 -4.02 14.82 10.80
N TYR A 302 -4.35 14.81 9.50
CA TYR A 302 -4.98 13.65 8.87
C TYR A 302 -4.11 12.40 8.92
N ILE A 303 -2.81 12.54 8.66
CA ILE A 303 -1.89 11.40 8.66
C ILE A 303 -1.69 10.84 10.06
N LYS A 304 -1.59 11.69 11.10
CA LYS A 304 -1.44 11.24 12.50
C LYS A 304 -2.58 10.33 12.96
N ASP A 305 -3.81 10.60 12.51
CA ASP A 305 -4.96 9.75 12.82
C ASP A 305 -4.94 8.39 12.11
N LYS A 306 -4.15 8.25 11.04
CA LYS A 306 -4.15 7.10 10.14
C LYS A 306 -2.88 6.27 10.19
N CYS A 307 -1.79 6.82 10.72
CA CYS A 307 -0.49 6.19 10.72
C CYS A 307 0.25 6.46 12.03
N ASN A 308 0.42 5.40 12.82
CA ASN A 308 1.06 5.45 14.13
C ASN A 308 2.58 5.73 14.07
N ILE A 309 3.23 5.50 12.93
CA ILE A 309 4.67 5.74 12.75
C ILE A 309 4.98 7.06 12.04
N CYS A 310 3.94 7.87 11.80
CA CYS A 310 4.03 9.09 11.00
C CYS A 310 4.13 10.37 11.82
N ASP A 311 4.36 10.26 13.13
CA ASP A 311 4.46 11.40 14.05
C ASP A 311 5.64 12.34 13.76
N CYS A 312 6.56 11.93 12.89
CA CYS A 312 7.71 12.72 12.51
C CYS A 312 7.36 13.97 11.69
N ILE A 313 6.17 14.03 11.06
CA ILE A 313 5.73 15.21 10.30
C ILE A 313 5.04 16.21 11.24
N SER A 314 5.57 17.43 11.29
CA SER A 314 4.97 18.55 12.02
C SER A 314 4.50 19.67 11.09
N ILE A 315 3.45 20.39 11.51
CA ILE A 315 2.90 21.57 10.79
C ILE A 315 3.98 22.65 10.54
N ASN A 316 5.10 22.60 11.27
CA ASN A 316 6.18 23.57 11.19
C ASN A 316 7.38 23.11 10.34
N ASP A 317 7.39 21.90 9.78
CA ASP A 317 8.51 21.42 8.96
C ASP A 317 8.68 22.25 7.67
N ASP A 318 7.59 22.81 7.15
CA ASP A 318 7.56 23.78 6.04
C ASP A 318 8.24 25.12 6.40
N LYS A 319 8.27 25.49 7.69
CA LYS A 319 8.76 26.79 8.18
C LYS A 319 10.18 26.75 8.73
N LYS A 320 10.70 25.57 9.07
CA LYS A 320 12.07 25.40 9.56
C LYS A 320 13.05 25.56 8.40
N LYS A 321 13.84 26.65 8.40
CA LYS A 321 14.86 26.89 7.37
C LYS A 321 16.00 25.88 7.47
N ASN A 322 16.39 25.47 8.68
CA ASN A 322 17.46 24.51 8.92
C ASN A 322 16.88 23.09 9.19
N PRO A 323 17.23 22.06 8.40
CA PRO A 323 16.85 20.66 8.68
C PRO A 323 17.22 20.16 10.07
N TYR A 324 18.30 20.68 10.66
CA TYR A 324 18.78 20.27 11.98
C TYR A 324 17.92 20.83 13.14
N ASP A 325 17.03 21.80 12.89
CA ASP A 325 16.06 22.31 13.88
C ASP A 325 15.05 21.24 14.35
N THR A 326 15.08 20.07 13.72
CA THR A 326 14.24 18.91 14.06
C THR A 326 14.99 17.84 14.86
N MET A 327 16.28 18.07 15.15
CA MET A 327 17.13 17.19 15.96
C MET A 327 17.16 17.66 17.43
N ASP A 328 17.52 16.75 18.34
CA ASP A 328 17.82 17.11 19.73
C ASP A 328 19.01 18.09 19.78
N ILE A 329 18.98 19.03 20.72
CA ILE A 329 19.99 20.10 20.85
C ILE A 329 21.41 19.52 20.92
N GLU A 330 21.58 18.43 21.66
CA GLU A 330 22.87 17.76 21.84
C GLU A 330 23.45 17.25 20.52
N LEU A 331 22.62 16.76 19.61
CA LEU A 331 23.03 16.28 18.29
C LEU A 331 23.19 17.41 17.29
N ARG A 332 22.38 18.46 17.44
CA ARG A 332 22.37 19.62 16.54
C ARG A 332 23.71 20.35 16.52
N ILE A 333 24.38 20.45 17.68
CA ILE A 333 25.70 21.13 17.83
C ILE A 333 26.77 20.48 16.95
N TYR A 334 26.59 19.22 16.57
CA TYR A 334 27.55 18.54 15.70
C TYR A 334 27.32 18.83 14.21
N CYS A 335 26.10 19.18 13.82
CA CYS A 335 25.75 19.35 12.41
C CYS A 335 25.63 20.82 11.97
N GLU A 336 25.48 21.76 12.92
CA GLU A 336 25.49 23.22 12.71
C GLU A 336 26.92 23.78 12.67
#